data_AF-A0A835ZDB6-F1
#
_entry.id   AF-A0A835ZDB6-F1
#
_cell.length_a   1.000
_cell.length_b   1.000
_cell.length_c   1.000
_cell.angle_alpha   90.00
_cell.angle_beta   90.00
_cell.angle_gamma   90.00
#
_symmetry.space_group_name_H-M   'P 1'
#
loop_
_entity.id
_entity.type
_entity.pdbx_description
1 polymer ?
#
loop_
_entity_poly.entity_id
_entity_poly.type
_entity_poly.pdbx_seq_one_letter_code
_entity_poly.pdbx_strand_id
1 'polypeptide(L)'
;MSRFHVMESRALDHRYDTVFASPLQDNAAYKAKRPSLDASGGVGGRNTYKYFKRPIVPLLNAASPNVGDPKKPPTPEEEPYTREAGTQTLYRESDAQTDPYSPEFAVPEGVSEPELLMLQGLGAGAGLPVGLQEVELLEHARERRRVEASLPPSTDEASLMLRKKLMEEQEVRELRLRASELDRIAERRLEVLRRAMAERDQGNQFLAEQRIEALRQRKVQERERQRHQTQHRRLKVLRKLAKARESMDKKLRGSETRKKRDIIADYADFGSGVYAPVQREGRRLDRDAAKFDILQKTAPITTYQKAASLHSKARREALAASAELAKLDALFRSRRMAAEGLFDDAPKLGTTALGATALGGTMLGATASLQSTVGSTWRRKAQRVERPETPRVEAAAESEDAAARAVLLLQRLLRGRAVQNAMFQGRAKFRELIAELRVADQIEHDGAFQESAVAEAAAARKEAVRFAAMEAMAGSVISAVVQALQEQPL
;
A
#
# COMPACT_ATOMS: atom_id res chain seq x y z
N MET A 1 12.69 -1.69 -7.27
CA MET A 1 11.54 -0.80 -7.56
C MET A 1 10.35 -1.32 -6.77
N SER A 2 10.10 -0.77 -5.59
CA SER A 2 9.02 -1.22 -4.70
C SER A 2 7.67 -0.72 -5.22
N ARG A 3 6.76 -1.66 -5.52
CA ARG A 3 5.36 -1.37 -5.86
C ARG A 3 4.58 -1.20 -4.56
N PHE A 4 4.39 0.04 -4.13
CA PHE A 4 3.42 0.35 -3.08
C PHE A 4 2.01 0.01 -3.59
N HIS A 5 1.33 -0.93 -2.94
CA HIS A 5 -0.12 -1.04 -3.04
C HIS A 5 -0.71 0.21 -2.36
N VAL A 6 -1.29 1.10 -3.16
CA VAL A 6 -2.17 2.14 -2.64
C VAL A 6 -3.43 1.43 -2.19
N MET A 7 -3.69 1.37 -0.88
CA MET A 7 -4.99 0.93 -0.38
C MET A 7 -6.05 1.83 -1.03
N GLU A 8 -6.92 1.24 -1.85
CA GLU A 8 -8.09 1.92 -2.37
C GLU A 8 -8.93 2.39 -1.17
N SER A 9 -9.21 3.69 -1.10
CA SER A 9 -10.06 4.27 -0.06
C SER A 9 -11.39 3.54 -0.03
N ARG A 10 -11.84 3.11 1.16
CA ARG A 10 -13.11 2.41 1.27
C ARG A 10 -14.24 3.36 0.94
N ALA A 11 -15.30 2.84 0.31
CA ALA A 11 -16.51 3.62 0.10
C ALA A 11 -16.98 4.18 1.46
N LEU A 12 -17.12 5.51 1.54
CA LEU A 12 -17.55 6.31 2.71
C LEU A 12 -16.49 6.72 3.75
N ASP A 13 -15.18 6.50 3.53
CA ASP A 13 -14.14 6.97 4.49
C ASP A 13 -14.21 8.50 4.71
N HIS A 14 -14.52 9.28 3.67
CA HIS A 14 -14.73 10.74 3.75
C HIS A 14 -15.89 11.17 4.68
N ARG A 15 -16.78 10.26 5.04
CA ARG A 15 -17.97 10.51 5.85
C ARG A 15 -17.73 10.27 7.35
N TYR A 16 -16.78 9.40 7.69
CA TYR A 16 -16.56 8.95 9.07
C TYR A 16 -15.15 9.21 9.61
N ASP A 17 -14.18 9.50 8.74
CA ASP A 17 -12.81 9.81 9.15
C ASP A 17 -12.55 11.32 9.07
N THR A 18 -12.25 11.91 10.24
CA THR A 18 -12.02 13.35 10.41
C THR A 18 -10.71 13.82 9.77
N VAL A 19 -9.81 12.89 9.44
CA VAL A 19 -8.48 13.14 8.87
C VAL A 19 -8.41 12.72 7.39
N PHE A 20 -9.52 12.24 6.80
CA PHE A 20 -9.55 11.80 5.41
C PHE A 20 -9.29 12.95 4.43
N ALA A 21 -8.11 12.93 3.81
CA ALA A 21 -7.72 13.86 2.75
C ALA A 21 -7.67 13.10 1.40
N SER A 22 -8.62 13.40 0.52
CA SER A 22 -8.60 12.90 -0.85
C SER A 22 -7.57 13.69 -1.68
N PRO A 23 -6.81 13.05 -2.59
CA PRO A 23 -5.89 13.74 -3.52
C PRO A 23 -6.57 14.78 -4.44
N LEU A 24 -7.90 14.85 -4.45
CA LEU A 24 -8.71 15.76 -5.29
C LEU A 24 -9.27 16.99 -4.54
N GLN A 25 -8.90 17.22 -3.28
CA GLN A 25 -9.52 18.25 -2.41
C GLN A 25 -9.24 19.72 -2.78
N ASP A 26 -8.35 20.01 -3.73
CA ASP A 26 -8.03 21.40 -4.12
C ASP A 26 -9.09 22.06 -5.02
N ASN A 27 -10.13 21.33 -5.44
CA ASN A 27 -11.23 21.89 -6.23
C ASN A 27 -12.38 22.38 -5.33
N ALA A 28 -12.41 23.69 -5.08
CA ALA A 28 -13.37 24.39 -4.21
C ALA A 28 -14.87 24.20 -4.59
N ALA A 29 -15.19 23.57 -5.72
CA ALA A 29 -16.55 23.40 -6.23
C ALA A 29 -17.36 22.25 -5.60
N TYR A 30 -16.72 21.30 -4.89
CA TYR A 30 -17.38 20.12 -4.32
C TYR A 30 -17.15 19.99 -2.81
N LYS A 31 -17.49 21.03 -2.04
CA LYS A 31 -17.65 20.88 -0.58
C LYS A 31 -19.05 20.36 -0.28
N ALA A 32 -19.19 19.05 -0.06
CA ALA A 32 -20.41 18.49 0.51
C ALA A 32 -20.61 19.08 1.92
N LYS A 33 -21.76 19.73 2.16
CA LYS A 33 -22.15 20.21 3.49
C LYS A 33 -22.26 19.00 4.42
N ARG A 34 -21.43 18.96 5.47
CA ARG A 34 -21.53 17.98 6.55
C ARG A 34 -22.77 18.33 7.39
N PRO A 35 -23.71 17.41 7.64
CA PRO A 35 -24.78 17.65 8.61
C PRO A 35 -24.18 17.76 10.03
N SER A 36 -24.77 18.61 10.87
CA SER A 36 -24.41 18.74 12.28
C SER A 36 -24.65 17.42 13.01
N LEU A 37 -23.64 16.92 13.72
CA LEU A 37 -23.78 15.78 14.61
C LEU A 37 -24.37 16.25 15.93
N ASP A 38 -25.59 15.81 16.24
CA ASP A 38 -26.18 15.94 17.56
C ASP A 38 -25.42 15.04 18.55
N ALA A 39 -24.83 15.65 19.58
CA ALA A 39 -23.93 15.01 20.54
C ALA A 39 -24.64 14.20 21.65
N SER A 40 -25.94 13.90 21.50
CA SER A 40 -26.75 13.20 22.51
C SER A 40 -27.12 11.75 22.15
N GLY A 41 -26.75 11.27 20.97
CA GLY A 41 -27.01 9.88 20.55
C GLY A 41 -25.88 8.93 20.92
N GLY A 42 -26.13 8.01 21.85
CA GLY A 42 -25.19 6.93 22.16
C GLY A 42 -24.77 6.15 20.90
N VAL A 43 -23.47 5.87 20.76
CA VAL A 43 -22.89 5.19 19.60
C VAL A 43 -23.27 3.69 19.61
N GLY A 44 -24.47 3.37 19.12
CA GLY A 44 -24.93 2.02 18.87
C GLY A 44 -24.81 1.67 17.39
N GLY A 45 -23.81 0.87 17.01
CA GLY A 45 -23.64 0.41 15.64
C GLY A 45 -23.14 -1.03 15.57
N ARG A 46 -23.53 -1.76 14.53
CA ARG A 46 -23.19 -3.18 14.29
C ARG A 46 -21.68 -3.51 14.31
N ASN A 47 -20.81 -2.51 14.26
CA ASN A 47 -19.34 -2.64 14.24
C ASN A 47 -18.65 -2.18 15.54
N THR A 48 -19.38 -1.90 16.63
CA THR A 48 -18.76 -1.47 17.92
C THR A 48 -17.70 -2.45 18.43
N TYR A 49 -17.88 -3.75 18.17
CA TYR A 49 -16.91 -4.80 18.52
C TYR A 49 -15.52 -4.63 17.89
N LYS A 50 -15.41 -3.88 16.78
CA LYS A 50 -14.11 -3.59 16.13
C LYS A 50 -13.32 -2.49 16.84
N TYR A 51 -14.00 -1.65 17.63
CA TYR A 51 -13.43 -0.46 18.26
C TYR A 51 -13.38 -0.56 19.79
N PHE A 52 -14.19 -1.44 20.39
CA PHE A 52 -14.20 -1.69 21.83
C PHE A 52 -13.95 -3.17 22.12
N LYS A 53 -12.74 -3.50 22.58
CA LYS A 53 -12.43 -4.77 23.23
C LYS A 53 -12.84 -4.68 24.70
N ARG A 54 -14.14 -4.87 24.99
CA ARG A 54 -14.57 -5.15 26.36
C ARG A 54 -14.48 -6.67 26.57
N PRO A 55 -13.87 -7.15 27.67
CA PRO A 55 -13.96 -8.57 28.00
C PRO A 55 -15.45 -8.91 28.17
N ILE A 56 -15.92 -9.91 27.44
CA ILE A 56 -17.26 -10.46 27.63
C ILE A 56 -17.23 -11.15 28.99
N VAL A 57 -17.72 -10.47 30.03
CA VAL A 57 -17.99 -11.09 31.33
C VAL A 57 -19.29 -11.86 31.17
N PRO A 58 -19.30 -13.20 31.26
CA PRO A 58 -20.42 -14.03 30.83
C PRO A 58 -21.69 -13.98 31.71
N LEU A 59 -21.89 -12.92 32.51
CA LEU A 59 -22.98 -12.87 33.50
C LEU A 59 -24.01 -11.73 33.36
N LEU A 60 -23.95 -10.86 32.33
CA LEU A 60 -24.82 -9.66 32.30
C LEU A 60 -25.71 -9.44 31.06
N ASN A 61 -25.79 -10.37 30.11
CA ASN A 61 -26.75 -10.22 29.00
C ASN A 61 -27.73 -11.40 28.96
N ALA A 62 -28.97 -11.15 29.37
CA ALA A 62 -30.10 -12.00 29.03
C ALA A 62 -30.30 -11.97 27.50
N ALA A 63 -30.30 -13.16 26.87
CA ALA A 63 -30.56 -13.30 25.45
C ALA A 63 -32.06 -13.11 25.15
N SER A 64 -32.40 -12.36 24.09
CA SER A 64 -33.75 -12.29 23.53
C SER A 64 -34.07 -13.57 22.73
N PRO A 65 -35.33 -14.04 22.72
CA PRO A 65 -35.69 -15.31 22.08
C PRO A 65 -35.93 -15.14 20.58
N ASN A 66 -35.50 -16.17 19.84
CA ASN A 66 -36.04 -16.67 18.56
C ASN A 66 -36.14 -15.71 17.36
N VAL A 67 -35.22 -15.89 16.40
CA VAL A 67 -35.55 -15.96 14.97
C VAL A 67 -34.74 -17.11 14.38
N GLY A 68 -35.41 -18.20 14.02
CA GLY A 68 -34.81 -19.31 13.29
C GLY A 68 -34.88 -19.03 11.79
N ASP A 69 -33.73 -19.14 11.12
CA ASP A 69 -33.66 -19.14 9.65
C ASP A 69 -33.53 -20.57 9.12
N PRO A 70 -34.11 -20.88 7.93
CA PRO A 70 -34.29 -22.23 7.44
C PRO A 70 -32.99 -22.89 6.96
N LYS A 71 -32.85 -24.18 7.30
CA LYS A 71 -31.76 -25.09 6.93
C LYS A 71 -31.48 -25.06 5.42
N LYS A 72 -30.22 -24.83 5.03
CA LYS A 72 -29.70 -25.19 3.70
C LYS A 72 -29.40 -26.69 3.65
N PRO A 73 -29.64 -27.37 2.52
CA PRO A 73 -29.32 -28.79 2.37
C PRO A 73 -27.79 -29.00 2.32
N PRO A 74 -27.28 -30.11 2.90
CA PRO A 74 -25.86 -30.42 2.89
C PRO A 74 -25.38 -30.78 1.48
N THR A 75 -24.16 -30.33 1.17
CA THR A 75 -23.46 -30.64 -0.09
C THR A 75 -22.71 -31.97 0.11
N PRO A 76 -22.78 -32.95 -0.80
CA PRO A 76 -22.10 -34.23 -0.61
C PRO A 76 -20.58 -34.06 -0.72
N GLU A 77 -19.86 -34.43 0.35
CA GLU A 77 -18.40 -34.47 0.41
C GLU A 77 -17.87 -35.76 -0.25
N GLU A 78 -16.86 -35.65 -1.12
CA GLU A 78 -16.23 -36.78 -1.80
C GLU A 78 -15.22 -37.46 -0.85
N GLU A 79 -15.44 -38.75 -0.53
CA GLU A 79 -14.52 -39.52 0.32
C GLU A 79 -13.16 -39.76 -0.38
N PRO A 80 -12.02 -39.65 0.35
CA PRO A 80 -10.70 -39.96 -0.20
C PRO A 80 -10.51 -41.46 -0.49
N TYR A 81 -9.82 -41.77 -1.58
CA TYR A 81 -9.65 -43.12 -2.18
C TYR A 81 -8.87 -44.15 -1.34
N THR A 82 -8.30 -43.77 -0.20
CA THR A 82 -7.45 -44.66 0.60
C THR A 82 -7.81 -44.54 2.06
N ARG A 83 -8.37 -45.62 2.61
CA ARG A 83 -8.64 -45.77 4.04
C ARG A 83 -7.42 -46.41 4.69
N GLU A 84 -6.72 -45.64 5.51
CA GLU A 84 -5.70 -46.18 6.40
C GLU A 84 -6.39 -46.91 7.56
N ALA A 85 -6.24 -48.24 7.60
CA ALA A 85 -6.68 -49.06 8.72
C ALA A 85 -5.61 -49.02 9.83
N GLY A 86 -5.62 -47.94 10.61
CA GLY A 86 -4.93 -47.87 11.90
C GLY A 86 -5.91 -48.20 13.02
N THR A 87 -5.72 -49.31 13.74
CA THR A 87 -6.37 -49.53 15.04
C THR A 87 -5.67 -48.66 16.08
N GLN A 88 -6.05 -47.39 16.12
CA GLN A 88 -5.67 -46.46 17.16
C GLN A 88 -6.94 -46.04 17.89
N THR A 89 -7.10 -46.47 19.13
CA THR A 89 -8.12 -45.93 20.05
C THR A 89 -7.75 -44.47 20.34
N LEU A 90 -8.13 -43.57 19.44
CA LEU A 90 -7.91 -42.12 19.51
C LEU A 90 -8.73 -41.44 20.62
N TYR A 91 -9.72 -42.14 21.17
CA TYR A 91 -10.56 -41.67 22.26
C TYR A 91 -10.12 -42.32 23.57
N ARG A 92 -9.32 -41.59 24.35
CA ARG A 92 -9.30 -41.79 25.79
C ARG A 92 -10.60 -41.18 26.30
N GLU A 93 -11.59 -42.01 26.61
CA GLU A 93 -12.88 -41.57 27.15
C GLU A 93 -12.68 -41.04 28.58
N SER A 94 -12.12 -39.85 28.72
CA SER A 94 -12.01 -39.16 30.01
C SER A 94 -13.39 -38.84 30.61
N ASP A 95 -14.41 -38.75 29.78
CA ASP A 95 -15.82 -38.57 30.19
C ASP A 95 -16.43 -39.87 30.77
N ALA A 96 -15.81 -41.04 30.56
CA ALA A 96 -16.23 -42.32 31.14
C ALA A 96 -15.51 -42.64 32.47
N GLN A 97 -14.60 -41.78 32.91
CA GLN A 97 -13.86 -41.95 34.16
C GLN A 97 -14.72 -41.43 35.32
N THR A 98 -15.30 -42.36 36.10
CA THR A 98 -16.08 -42.03 37.30
C THR A 98 -15.19 -41.52 38.43
N ASP A 99 -15.76 -40.74 39.33
CA ASP A 99 -15.10 -40.38 40.58
C ASP A 99 -14.69 -41.64 41.35
N PRO A 100 -13.56 -41.64 42.06
CA PRO A 100 -13.18 -42.74 42.92
C PRO A 100 -14.29 -43.04 43.93
N TYR A 101 -14.60 -44.31 44.12
CA TYR A 101 -15.62 -44.75 45.06
C TYR A 101 -15.32 -44.25 46.48
N SER A 102 -16.26 -43.51 47.08
CA SER A 102 -16.26 -43.13 48.48
C SER A 102 -17.26 -44.00 49.26
N PRO A 103 -16.82 -44.70 50.32
CA PRO A 103 -17.71 -45.56 51.10
C PRO A 103 -18.73 -44.73 51.89
N GLU A 104 -19.94 -45.27 52.05
CA GLU A 104 -20.95 -44.71 52.94
C GLU A 104 -20.48 -44.80 54.40
N PHE A 105 -20.75 -43.75 55.19
CA PHE A 105 -20.45 -43.71 56.62
C PHE A 105 -21.71 -43.41 57.41
N ALA A 106 -21.81 -43.95 58.63
CA ALA A 106 -22.88 -43.68 59.57
C ALA A 106 -22.30 -43.09 60.86
N VAL A 107 -22.90 -42.00 61.35
CA VAL A 107 -22.52 -41.41 62.65
C VAL A 107 -23.43 -42.00 63.73
N PRO A 108 -22.88 -42.63 64.79
CA PRO A 108 -23.68 -43.19 65.88
C PRO A 108 -24.49 -42.11 66.61
N GLU A 109 -25.74 -42.41 66.96
CA GLU A 109 -26.60 -41.51 67.73
C GLU A 109 -25.98 -41.19 69.10
N GLY A 110 -25.86 -39.89 69.41
CA GLY A 110 -25.28 -39.40 70.67
C GLY A 110 -23.78 -39.10 70.64
N VAL A 111 -23.08 -39.42 69.53
CA VAL A 111 -21.69 -39.01 69.33
C VAL A 111 -21.65 -37.71 68.52
N SER A 112 -20.80 -36.75 68.93
CA SER A 112 -20.58 -35.52 68.16
C SER A 112 -20.00 -35.85 66.79
N GLU A 113 -20.60 -35.29 65.73
CA GLU A 113 -20.17 -35.50 64.34
C GLU A 113 -18.68 -35.18 64.15
N PRO A 114 -17.88 -36.01 63.46
CA PRO A 114 -16.48 -35.70 63.23
C PRO A 114 -16.29 -34.46 62.34
N GLU A 115 -15.34 -33.59 62.68
CA GLU A 115 -15.05 -32.33 61.96
C GLU A 115 -14.64 -32.57 60.51
N LEU A 116 -14.06 -33.74 60.22
CA LEU A 116 -13.70 -34.18 58.86
C LEU A 116 -14.89 -34.16 57.91
N LEU A 117 -16.13 -34.29 58.40
CA LEU A 117 -17.34 -34.22 57.58
C LEU A 117 -17.58 -32.82 57.00
N MET A 118 -16.95 -31.77 57.54
CA MET A 118 -16.98 -30.43 56.93
C MET A 118 -16.31 -30.40 55.55
N LEU A 119 -15.39 -31.33 55.28
CA LEU A 119 -14.68 -31.46 54.02
C LEU A 119 -15.28 -32.51 53.08
N GLN A 120 -16.45 -33.08 53.41
CA GLN A 120 -17.08 -34.13 52.59
C GLN A 120 -17.36 -33.70 51.14
N GLY A 121 -17.51 -32.40 50.89
CA GLY A 121 -17.72 -31.85 49.55
C GLY A 121 -16.47 -31.86 48.65
N LEU A 122 -15.30 -32.23 49.16
CA LEU A 122 -14.08 -32.32 48.36
C LEU A 122 -14.01 -33.68 47.66
N GLY A 123 -13.76 -33.66 46.34
CA GLY A 123 -13.63 -34.85 45.51
C GLY A 123 -12.35 -34.88 44.68
N ALA A 124 -12.09 -36.00 43.99
CA ALA A 124 -10.97 -36.11 43.07
C ALA A 124 -11.15 -35.13 41.89
N GLY A 125 -10.22 -34.19 41.71
CA GLY A 125 -10.37 -33.09 40.74
C GLY A 125 -11.24 -31.93 41.23
N ALA A 126 -11.86 -32.06 42.40
CA ALA A 126 -12.67 -31.04 43.08
C ALA A 126 -12.11 -30.73 44.48
N GLY A 127 -10.83 -30.34 44.55
CA GLY A 127 -10.19 -29.86 45.78
C GLY A 127 -9.35 -30.88 46.56
N LEU A 128 -9.26 -32.15 46.13
CA LEU A 128 -8.19 -33.06 46.57
C LEU A 128 -6.96 -32.99 45.63
N PRO A 129 -5.72 -33.11 46.15
CA PRO A 129 -5.36 -33.36 47.55
C PRO A 129 -5.59 -32.14 48.45
N VAL A 130 -5.92 -32.41 49.71
CA VAL A 130 -6.19 -31.41 50.75
C VAL A 130 -5.02 -30.43 50.85
N GLY A 131 -5.30 -29.14 50.71
CA GLY A 131 -4.33 -28.06 50.83
C GLY A 131 -4.30 -27.46 52.24
N LEU A 132 -3.51 -26.40 52.40
CA LEU A 132 -3.37 -25.71 53.69
C LEU A 132 -4.68 -25.03 54.13
N GLN A 133 -5.51 -24.58 53.19
CA GLN A 133 -6.76 -23.87 53.50
C GLN A 133 -7.78 -24.81 54.16
N GLU A 134 -7.89 -26.03 53.66
CA GLU A 134 -8.78 -27.06 54.21
C GLU A 134 -8.32 -27.51 55.59
N VAL A 135 -7.00 -27.58 55.83
CA VAL A 135 -6.42 -27.86 57.15
C VAL A 135 -6.72 -26.72 58.12
N GLU A 136 -6.51 -25.46 57.72
CA GLU A 136 -6.85 -24.28 58.52
C GLU A 136 -8.35 -24.26 58.90
N LEU A 137 -9.25 -24.65 57.98
CA LEU A 137 -10.68 -24.76 58.25
C LEU A 137 -11.00 -25.83 59.31
N LEU A 138 -10.33 -26.98 59.26
CA LEU A 138 -10.48 -28.03 60.27
C LEU A 138 -9.94 -27.61 61.63
N GLU A 139 -8.79 -26.92 61.66
CA GLU A 139 -8.23 -26.37 62.89
C GLU A 139 -9.16 -25.34 63.52
N HIS A 140 -9.75 -24.46 62.71
CA HIS A 140 -10.75 -23.51 63.18
C HIS A 140 -12.01 -24.21 63.71
N ALA A 141 -12.49 -25.27 63.04
CA ALA A 141 -13.62 -26.06 63.52
C ALA A 141 -13.34 -26.74 64.88
N ARG A 142 -12.11 -27.23 65.09
CA ARG A 142 -11.63 -27.77 66.38
C ARG A 142 -11.62 -26.71 67.46
N GLU A 143 -11.05 -25.55 67.15
CA GLU A 143 -10.98 -24.42 68.08
C GLU A 143 -12.36 -23.97 68.50
N ARG A 144 -13.29 -23.83 67.54
CA ARG A 144 -14.69 -23.51 67.80
C ARG A 144 -15.33 -24.50 68.78
N ARG A 145 -15.18 -25.81 68.57
CA ARG A 145 -15.72 -26.83 69.48
C ARG A 145 -15.09 -26.79 70.87
N ARG A 146 -13.77 -26.55 70.95
CA ARG A 146 -13.07 -26.37 72.24
C ARG A 146 -13.60 -25.16 72.99
N VAL A 147 -13.85 -24.06 72.29
CA VAL A 147 -14.44 -22.85 72.88
C VAL A 147 -15.86 -23.13 73.35
N GLU A 148 -16.71 -23.74 72.52
CA GLU A 148 -18.08 -24.12 72.88
C GLU A 148 -18.14 -25.03 74.11
N ALA A 149 -17.23 -26.01 74.21
CA ALA A 149 -17.09 -26.89 75.37
C ALA A 149 -16.60 -26.17 76.63
N SER A 150 -15.78 -25.12 76.46
CA SER A 150 -15.25 -24.31 77.57
C SER A 150 -16.24 -23.25 78.11
N LEU A 151 -17.40 -23.07 77.45
CA LEU A 151 -18.38 -22.07 77.85
C LEU A 151 -19.00 -22.41 79.22
N PRO A 152 -19.19 -21.41 80.10
CA PRO A 152 -19.81 -21.64 81.40
C PRO A 152 -21.29 -22.07 81.27
N PRO A 153 -21.81 -22.85 82.24
CA PRO A 153 -23.20 -23.31 82.23
C PRO A 153 -24.19 -22.15 82.41
N SER A 154 -25.40 -22.30 81.89
CA SER A 154 -26.45 -21.27 81.86
C SER A 154 -27.26 -21.15 83.16
N THR A 155 -26.70 -21.55 84.29
CA THR A 155 -27.41 -21.69 85.57
C THR A 155 -27.48 -20.40 86.39
N ASP A 156 -26.52 -19.47 86.22
CA ASP A 156 -26.41 -18.22 87.00
C ASP A 156 -26.43 -16.98 86.08
N GLU A 157 -26.94 -15.84 86.57
CA GLU A 157 -27.04 -14.59 85.78
C GLU A 157 -25.65 -14.05 85.40
N ALA A 158 -24.69 -14.14 86.33
CA ALA A 158 -23.31 -13.73 86.07
C ALA A 158 -22.60 -14.65 85.07
N SER A 159 -22.83 -15.97 85.17
CA SER A 159 -22.26 -16.95 84.23
C SER A 159 -22.87 -16.83 82.84
N LEU A 160 -24.16 -16.49 82.75
CA LEU A 160 -24.87 -16.24 81.50
C LEU A 160 -24.39 -14.96 80.80
N MET A 161 -24.16 -13.87 81.56
CA MET A 161 -23.56 -12.64 81.02
C MET A 161 -22.14 -12.88 80.48
N LEU A 162 -21.33 -13.67 81.19
CA LEU A 162 -19.99 -14.05 80.73
C LEU A 162 -20.07 -14.92 79.47
N ARG A 163 -20.96 -15.92 79.43
CA ARG A 163 -21.20 -16.77 78.26
C ARG A 163 -21.58 -15.94 77.03
N LYS A 164 -22.49 -14.98 77.18
CA LYS A 164 -22.91 -14.09 76.08
C LYS A 164 -21.74 -13.29 75.52
N LYS A 165 -20.91 -12.69 76.39
CA LYS A 165 -19.73 -11.94 75.95
C LYS A 165 -18.73 -12.83 75.21
N LEU A 166 -18.45 -14.03 75.73
CA LEU A 166 -17.54 -14.98 75.08
C LEU A 166 -18.07 -15.43 73.71
N MET A 167 -19.38 -15.66 73.60
CA MET A 167 -20.03 -15.96 72.31
C MET A 167 -19.93 -14.79 71.33
N GLU A 168 -20.23 -13.55 71.76
CA GLU A 168 -20.12 -12.35 70.91
C GLU A 168 -18.68 -12.13 70.42
N GLU A 169 -17.68 -12.31 71.30
CA GLU A 169 -16.27 -12.23 70.93
C GLU A 169 -15.87 -13.30 69.91
N GLN A 170 -16.37 -14.52 70.08
CA GLN A 170 -16.14 -15.61 69.13
C GLN A 170 -16.78 -15.30 67.77
N GLU A 171 -18.04 -14.85 67.73
CA GLU A 171 -18.73 -14.46 66.50
C GLU A 171 -17.97 -13.37 65.74
N VAL A 172 -17.46 -12.36 66.44
CA VAL A 172 -16.65 -11.29 65.82
C VAL A 172 -15.35 -11.85 65.23
N ARG A 173 -14.70 -12.82 65.90
CA ARG A 173 -13.50 -13.48 65.37
C ARG A 173 -13.83 -14.29 64.10
N GLU A 174 -14.90 -15.06 64.11
CA GLU A 174 -15.36 -15.83 62.94
C GLU A 174 -15.71 -14.91 61.76
N LEU A 175 -16.39 -13.79 62.02
CA LEU A 175 -16.71 -12.80 60.98
C LEU A 175 -15.45 -12.16 60.39
N ARG A 176 -14.42 -11.89 61.21
CA ARG A 176 -13.14 -11.35 60.73
C ARG A 176 -12.39 -12.36 59.85
N LEU A 177 -12.39 -13.63 60.22
CA LEU A 177 -11.78 -14.69 59.41
C LEU A 177 -12.48 -14.81 58.06
N ARG A 178 -13.82 -14.87 58.03
CA ARG A 178 -14.61 -14.89 56.79
C ARG A 178 -14.37 -13.64 55.93
N ALA A 179 -14.30 -12.46 56.54
CA ALA A 179 -13.98 -11.24 55.83
C ALA A 179 -12.59 -11.32 55.17
N SER A 180 -11.58 -11.82 55.89
CA SER A 180 -10.23 -12.01 55.34
C SER A 180 -10.17 -13.01 54.18
N GLU A 181 -11.00 -14.06 54.20
CA GLU A 181 -11.12 -15.01 53.09
C GLU A 181 -11.76 -14.37 51.86
N LEU A 182 -12.84 -13.61 52.07
CA LEU A 182 -13.50 -12.86 51.01
C LEU A 182 -12.54 -11.83 50.38
N ASP A 183 -11.74 -11.15 51.19
CA ASP A 183 -10.71 -10.22 50.72
C ASP A 183 -9.65 -10.94 49.88
N ARG A 184 -9.13 -12.09 50.33
CA ARG A 184 -8.18 -12.92 49.54
C ARG A 184 -8.75 -13.32 48.18
N ILE A 185 -10.04 -13.70 48.13
CA ILE A 185 -10.72 -14.07 46.87
C ILE A 185 -10.89 -12.83 45.98
N ALA A 186 -11.29 -11.70 46.56
CA ALA A 186 -11.45 -10.44 45.84
C ALA A 186 -10.12 -9.95 45.27
N GLU A 187 -9.03 -10.04 46.02
CA GLU A 187 -7.67 -9.72 45.58
C GLU A 187 -7.22 -10.59 44.41
N ARG A 188 -7.42 -11.91 44.49
CA ARG A 188 -7.12 -12.83 43.37
C ARG A 188 -7.90 -12.45 42.10
N ARG A 189 -9.19 -12.11 42.23
CA ARG A 189 -10.02 -11.65 41.09
C ARG A 189 -9.53 -10.31 40.55
N LEU A 190 -9.20 -9.36 41.42
CA LEU A 190 -8.67 -8.05 41.04
C LEU A 190 -7.32 -8.17 40.33
N GLU A 191 -6.47 -9.11 40.73
CA GLU A 191 -5.20 -9.35 40.07
C GLU A 191 -5.38 -9.81 38.62
N VAL A 192 -6.29 -10.76 38.38
CA VAL A 192 -6.64 -11.20 37.03
C VAL A 192 -7.16 -10.03 36.18
N LEU A 193 -8.03 -9.18 36.76
CA LEU A 193 -8.54 -8.01 36.06
C LEU A 193 -7.45 -6.97 35.76
N ARG A 194 -6.53 -6.72 36.69
CA ARG A 194 -5.39 -5.81 36.49
C ARG A 194 -4.49 -6.31 35.36
N ARG A 195 -4.19 -7.60 35.31
CA ARG A 195 -3.41 -8.22 34.23
C ARG A 195 -4.11 -8.06 32.87
N ALA A 196 -5.40 -8.38 32.80
CA ALA A 196 -6.18 -8.21 31.57
C ALA A 196 -6.24 -6.73 31.09
N MET A 197 -6.34 -5.78 32.03
CA MET A 197 -6.29 -4.36 31.70
C MET A 197 -4.92 -3.92 31.18
N ALA A 198 -3.84 -4.40 31.80
CA ALA A 198 -2.48 -4.12 31.36
C ALA A 198 -2.19 -4.66 29.95
N GLU A 199 -2.59 -5.91 29.67
CA GLU A 199 -2.46 -6.51 28.33
C GLU A 199 -3.25 -5.73 27.27
N ARG A 200 -4.46 -5.30 27.62
CA ARG A 200 -5.28 -4.46 26.73
C ARG A 200 -4.61 -3.13 26.44
N ASP A 201 -4.09 -2.48 27.46
CA ASP A 201 -3.47 -1.15 27.33
C ASP A 201 -2.14 -1.25 26.55
N GLN A 202 -1.34 -2.29 26.78
CA GLN A 202 -0.15 -2.60 25.96
C GLN A 202 -0.52 -2.84 24.49
N GLY A 203 -1.57 -3.63 24.22
CA GLY A 203 -2.04 -3.85 22.85
C GLY A 203 -2.50 -2.56 22.17
N ASN A 204 -3.16 -1.66 22.90
CA ASN A 204 -3.57 -0.35 22.39
C ASN A 204 -2.37 0.57 22.12
N GLN A 205 -1.37 0.57 23.01
CA GLN A 205 -0.13 1.34 22.85
C GLN A 205 0.63 0.87 21.61
N PHE A 206 0.79 -0.44 21.43
CA PHE A 206 1.45 -1.00 20.25
C PHE A 206 0.78 -0.57 18.93
N LEU A 207 -0.56 -0.61 18.87
CA LEU A 207 -1.29 -0.13 17.69
C LEU A 207 -1.15 1.39 17.49
N ALA A 208 -1.10 2.17 18.56
CA ALA A 208 -0.87 3.60 18.48
C ALA A 208 0.54 3.92 17.97
N GLU A 209 1.56 3.20 18.46
CA GLU A 209 2.94 3.29 18.00
C GLU A 209 3.06 2.99 16.52
N GLN A 210 2.45 1.89 16.04
CA GLN A 210 2.44 1.56 14.62
C GLN A 210 1.81 2.65 13.74
N ARG A 211 0.72 3.27 14.22
CA ARG A 211 0.08 4.39 13.49
C ARG A 211 1.01 5.60 13.41
N ILE A 212 1.69 5.93 14.52
CA ILE A 212 2.65 7.02 14.58
C ILE A 212 3.85 6.73 13.67
N GLU A 213 4.37 5.51 13.70
CA GLU A 213 5.47 5.03 12.84
C GLU A 213 5.11 5.18 11.36
N ALA A 214 3.93 4.74 10.95
CA ALA A 214 3.46 4.85 9.57
C ALA A 214 3.31 6.32 9.13
N LEU A 215 2.78 7.19 10.00
CA LEU A 215 2.69 8.63 9.74
C LEU A 215 4.09 9.25 9.61
N ARG A 216 5.01 8.88 10.50
CA ARG A 216 6.41 9.33 10.48
C ARG A 216 7.07 8.94 9.16
N GLN A 217 6.92 7.70 8.71
CA GLN A 217 7.49 7.23 7.44
C GLN A 217 6.96 8.04 6.25
N ARG A 218 5.64 8.29 6.20
CA ARG A 218 5.03 9.14 5.14
C ARG A 218 5.62 10.54 5.14
N LYS A 219 5.73 11.18 6.31
CA LYS A 219 6.31 12.52 6.45
C LYS A 219 7.80 12.56 6.10
N VAL A 220 8.56 11.51 6.44
CA VAL A 220 9.96 11.38 6.05
C VAL A 220 10.09 11.29 4.52
N GLN A 221 9.26 10.49 3.85
CA GLN A 221 9.26 10.39 2.39
C GLN A 221 8.89 11.72 1.71
N GLU A 222 7.88 12.43 2.20
CA GLU A 222 7.51 13.77 1.71
C GLU A 222 8.71 14.73 1.82
N ARG A 223 9.35 14.76 2.99
CA ARG A 223 10.55 15.56 3.23
C ARG A 223 11.70 15.17 2.28
N GLU A 224 11.89 13.89 1.99
CA GLU A 224 12.92 13.43 1.05
C GLU A 224 12.65 13.84 -0.39
N ARG A 225 11.39 13.76 -0.84
CA ARG A 225 11.00 14.26 -2.16
C ARG A 225 11.30 15.75 -2.30
N GLN A 226 10.97 16.54 -1.28
CA GLN A 226 11.29 17.97 -1.25
C GLN A 226 12.80 18.21 -1.25
N ARG A 227 13.56 17.46 -0.44
CA ARG A 227 15.03 17.54 -0.43
C ARG A 227 15.61 17.23 -1.81
N HIS A 228 15.12 16.21 -2.49
CA HIS A 228 15.57 15.85 -3.85
C HIS A 228 15.26 16.96 -4.87
N GLN A 229 14.06 17.56 -4.80
CA GLN A 229 13.73 18.71 -5.66
C GLN A 229 14.66 19.90 -5.39
N THR A 230 14.95 20.21 -4.13
CA THR A 230 15.89 21.26 -3.74
C THR A 230 17.31 20.97 -4.23
N GLN A 231 17.78 19.74 -4.08
CA GLN A 231 19.08 19.31 -4.61
C GLN A 231 19.14 19.42 -6.13
N HIS A 232 18.09 19.02 -6.84
CA HIS A 232 18.03 19.15 -8.29
C HIS A 232 18.06 20.62 -8.75
N ARG A 233 17.36 21.50 -8.04
CA ARG A 233 17.43 22.96 -8.25
C ARG A 233 18.85 23.48 -7.98
N ARG A 234 19.48 23.08 -6.87
CA ARG A 234 20.86 23.43 -6.53
C ARG A 234 21.83 23.01 -7.64
N LEU A 235 21.77 21.77 -8.10
CA LEU A 235 22.62 21.26 -9.17
C LEU A 235 22.43 22.02 -10.48
N LYS A 236 21.18 22.37 -10.85
CA LYS A 236 20.90 23.21 -12.02
C LYS A 236 21.53 24.59 -11.88
N VAL A 237 21.41 25.23 -10.71
CA VAL A 237 22.01 26.55 -10.44
C VAL A 237 23.53 26.47 -10.51
N LEU A 238 24.15 25.48 -9.85
CA LEU A 238 25.60 25.29 -9.90
C LEU A 238 26.11 25.07 -11.34
N ARG A 239 25.41 24.26 -12.14
CA ARG A 239 25.75 24.05 -13.54
C ARG A 239 25.63 25.33 -14.37
N LYS A 240 24.58 26.12 -14.16
CA LYS A 240 24.39 27.42 -14.84
C LYS A 240 25.48 28.41 -14.44
N LEU A 241 25.82 28.50 -13.16
CA LEU A 241 26.89 29.36 -12.65
C LEU A 241 28.25 28.95 -13.21
N ALA A 242 28.56 27.65 -13.27
CA ALA A 242 29.80 27.16 -13.86
C ALA A 242 29.92 27.58 -15.34
N LYS A 243 28.87 27.39 -16.14
CA LYS A 243 28.84 27.83 -17.55
C LYS A 243 28.91 29.35 -17.70
N ALA A 244 28.29 30.10 -16.80
CA ALA A 244 28.36 31.56 -16.79
C ALA A 244 29.76 32.07 -16.44
N ARG A 245 30.45 31.42 -15.49
CA ARG A 245 31.86 31.71 -15.19
C ARG A 245 32.75 31.40 -16.39
N GLU A 246 32.56 30.26 -17.02
CA GLU A 246 33.33 29.88 -18.22
C GLU A 246 33.13 30.86 -19.39
N SER A 247 31.90 31.34 -19.62
CA SER A 247 31.66 32.36 -20.65
C SER A 247 32.26 33.72 -20.30
N MET A 248 32.21 34.13 -19.02
CA MET A 248 32.89 35.33 -18.54
C MET A 248 34.42 35.22 -18.68
N ASP A 249 35.01 34.08 -18.35
CA ASP A 249 36.44 33.83 -18.54
C ASP A 249 36.84 33.90 -20.02
N LYS A 250 36.02 33.36 -20.94
CA LYS A 250 36.22 33.46 -22.39
C LYS A 250 36.15 34.91 -22.88
N LYS A 251 35.25 35.73 -22.31
CA LYS A 251 35.15 37.18 -22.56
C LYS A 251 36.39 37.93 -22.08
N LEU A 252 36.80 37.68 -20.84
CA LEU A 252 37.96 38.33 -20.21
C LEU A 252 39.27 38.01 -20.93
N ARG A 253 39.44 36.77 -21.40
CA ARG A 253 40.60 36.34 -22.21
C ARG A 253 40.60 36.91 -23.64
N GLY A 254 39.69 37.83 -23.97
CA GLY A 254 39.60 38.47 -25.29
C GLY A 254 39.16 37.52 -26.42
N SER A 255 38.77 36.29 -26.11
CA SER A 255 38.43 35.29 -27.13
C SER A 255 37.03 35.50 -27.75
N GLU A 256 36.17 36.32 -27.13
CA GLU A 256 34.85 36.68 -27.65
C GLU A 256 34.83 37.89 -28.60
N THR A 257 35.99 38.41 -29.03
CA THR A 257 36.01 39.41 -30.12
C THR A 257 35.76 38.71 -31.46
N ARG A 258 34.48 38.47 -31.78
CA ARG A 258 33.93 38.08 -33.09
C ARG A 258 34.85 37.13 -33.89
N LYS A 259 35.38 36.08 -33.26
CA LYS A 259 36.15 35.07 -33.99
C LYS A 259 35.18 34.37 -34.93
N LYS A 260 35.49 34.39 -36.22
CA LYS A 260 34.80 33.58 -37.23
C LYS A 260 34.77 32.13 -36.72
N ARG A 261 33.65 31.44 -36.96
CA ARG A 261 33.44 30.03 -36.60
C ARG A 261 34.68 29.20 -36.94
N ASP A 262 35.26 28.52 -35.95
CA ASP A 262 36.41 27.64 -36.17
C ASP A 262 35.92 26.31 -36.73
N ILE A 263 36.03 26.19 -38.06
CA ILE A 263 35.54 25.02 -38.79
C ILE A 263 36.34 23.77 -38.40
N ILE A 264 37.65 23.91 -38.15
CA ILE A 264 38.49 22.76 -37.83
C ILE A 264 38.10 22.19 -36.47
N ALA A 265 37.92 23.05 -35.47
CA ALA A 265 37.46 22.63 -34.15
C ALA A 265 36.05 22.00 -34.19
N ASP A 266 35.13 22.57 -34.97
CA ASP A 266 33.79 22.02 -35.14
C ASP A 266 33.80 20.63 -35.79
N TYR A 267 34.66 20.38 -36.78
CA TYR A 267 34.75 19.06 -37.42
C TYR A 267 35.59 18.06 -36.61
N ALA A 268 36.41 18.53 -35.65
CA ALA A 268 37.12 17.69 -34.71
C ALA A 268 36.22 17.18 -33.57
N ASP A 269 35.20 17.96 -33.16
CA ASP A 269 34.22 17.53 -32.16
C ASP A 269 32.97 16.92 -32.81
N PHE A 270 32.78 15.61 -32.63
CA PHE A 270 31.57 14.91 -33.09
C PHE A 270 30.29 15.36 -32.38
N GLY A 271 30.41 16.04 -31.23
CA GLY A 271 29.29 16.68 -30.54
C GLY A 271 28.93 18.07 -31.08
N SER A 272 29.67 18.58 -32.07
CA SER A 272 29.40 19.89 -32.67
C SER A 272 28.10 19.91 -33.48
N GLY A 273 27.58 21.12 -33.74
CA GLY A 273 26.37 21.30 -34.54
C GLY A 273 26.48 20.86 -36.01
N VAL A 274 27.69 20.54 -36.49
CA VAL A 274 27.91 19.98 -37.83
C VAL A 274 27.33 18.56 -37.91
N TYR A 275 27.76 17.70 -36.98
CA TYR A 275 27.39 16.29 -36.91
C TYR A 275 26.12 16.06 -36.08
N ALA A 276 25.95 16.78 -34.97
CA ALA A 276 24.83 16.65 -34.04
C ALA A 276 24.06 17.98 -33.92
N PRO A 277 23.32 18.41 -34.96
CA PRO A 277 22.58 19.67 -34.93
C PRO A 277 21.48 19.65 -33.88
N VAL A 278 21.37 20.73 -33.10
CA VAL A 278 20.34 20.85 -32.08
C VAL A 278 19.03 21.34 -32.72
N GLN A 279 17.93 20.65 -32.49
CA GLN A 279 16.64 20.97 -33.14
C GLN A 279 16.11 22.39 -32.90
N ARG A 280 16.53 23.04 -31.80
CA ARG A 280 16.19 24.44 -31.50
C ARG A 280 16.79 25.43 -32.51
N GLU A 281 17.85 25.04 -33.21
CA GLU A 281 18.51 25.82 -34.27
C GLU A 281 17.81 25.62 -35.63
N GLY A 282 16.71 24.87 -35.67
CA GLY A 282 15.88 24.68 -36.86
C GLY A 282 16.40 23.66 -37.86
N ARG A 283 17.60 23.10 -37.66
CA ARG A 283 18.17 22.04 -38.51
C ARG A 283 17.67 20.68 -38.04
N ARG A 284 16.85 20.01 -38.86
CA ARG A 284 16.23 18.71 -38.54
C ARG A 284 16.56 17.70 -39.63
N LEU A 285 17.68 16.99 -39.48
CA LEU A 285 18.19 16.06 -40.51
C LEU A 285 17.11 15.09 -41.02
N ASP A 286 16.32 14.50 -40.13
CA ASP A 286 15.27 13.52 -40.50
C ASP A 286 14.11 14.14 -41.30
N ARG A 287 13.73 15.39 -41.00
CA ARG A 287 12.60 16.07 -41.68
C ARG A 287 13.04 16.83 -42.91
N ASP A 288 14.28 17.32 -42.91
CA ASP A 288 14.90 18.02 -44.02
C ASP A 288 15.53 17.06 -45.03
N ALA A 289 15.47 15.74 -44.80
CA ALA A 289 16.06 14.71 -45.68
C ALA A 289 15.65 14.89 -47.15
N ALA A 290 14.37 15.21 -47.41
CA ALA A 290 13.86 15.47 -48.76
C ALA A 290 14.53 16.68 -49.45
N LYS A 291 15.02 17.69 -48.70
CA LYS A 291 15.78 18.82 -49.27
C LYS A 291 17.14 18.37 -49.80
N PHE A 292 17.70 17.31 -49.22
CA PHE A 292 18.99 16.73 -49.57
C PHE A 292 18.87 15.50 -50.48
N ASP A 293 17.64 15.06 -50.79
CA ASP A 293 17.41 13.98 -51.73
C ASP A 293 17.80 14.42 -53.15
N ILE A 294 18.85 13.80 -53.66
CA ILE A 294 19.42 14.10 -54.98
C ILE A 294 18.52 13.53 -56.07
N LEU A 295 17.85 12.40 -55.80
CA LEU A 295 17.05 11.68 -56.78
C LEU A 295 15.84 12.49 -57.27
N GLN A 296 15.26 13.33 -56.40
CA GLN A 296 14.17 14.22 -56.79
C GLN A 296 14.61 15.38 -57.69
N LYS A 297 15.90 15.76 -57.65
CA LYS A 297 16.44 16.90 -58.40
C LYS A 297 17.04 16.50 -59.74
N THR A 298 17.33 15.23 -59.95
CA THR A 298 17.94 14.72 -61.18
C THR A 298 16.92 13.99 -62.03
N ALA A 299 16.73 14.43 -63.28
CA ALA A 299 15.91 13.69 -64.23
C ALA A 299 16.61 12.40 -64.65
N PRO A 300 15.91 11.25 -64.71
CA PRO A 300 16.52 9.98 -65.10
C PRO A 300 16.96 10.01 -66.57
N ILE A 301 18.17 9.52 -66.84
CA ILE A 301 18.82 9.49 -68.17
C ILE A 301 18.43 8.19 -68.91
N THR A 302 17.18 7.76 -68.78
CA THR A 302 16.71 6.48 -69.32
C THR A 302 16.45 6.52 -70.83
N THR A 303 16.28 7.72 -71.40
CA THR A 303 16.02 7.91 -72.83
C THR A 303 17.26 8.44 -73.54
N TYR A 304 17.62 7.85 -74.69
CA TYR A 304 18.78 8.25 -75.50
C TYR A 304 18.80 9.76 -75.83
N GLN A 305 17.65 10.36 -76.13
CA GLN A 305 17.55 11.80 -76.42
C GLN A 305 17.98 12.68 -75.23
N LYS A 306 17.68 12.26 -74.00
CA LYS A 306 18.11 12.95 -72.77
C LYS A 306 19.62 12.78 -72.55
N ALA A 307 20.16 11.60 -72.83
CA ALA A 307 21.61 11.35 -72.78
C ALA A 307 22.36 12.22 -73.81
N ALA A 308 21.87 12.29 -75.04
CA ALA A 308 22.48 13.08 -76.11
C ALA A 308 22.43 14.59 -75.83
N SER A 309 21.32 15.10 -75.27
CA SER A 309 21.22 16.52 -74.87
C SER A 309 22.09 16.87 -73.66
N LEU A 310 22.30 15.93 -72.73
CA LEU A 310 23.30 16.10 -71.67
C LEU A 310 24.73 16.08 -72.23
N HIS A 311 25.03 15.17 -73.15
CA HIS A 311 26.35 15.09 -73.77
C HIS A 311 26.70 16.37 -74.55
N SER A 312 25.75 16.95 -75.29
CA SER A 312 25.98 18.22 -76.00
C SER A 312 26.13 19.40 -75.04
N LYS A 313 25.35 19.46 -73.95
CA LYS A 313 25.50 20.48 -72.91
C LYS A 313 26.85 20.37 -72.21
N ALA A 314 27.23 19.16 -71.77
CA ALA A 314 28.51 18.90 -71.12
C ALA A 314 29.69 19.23 -72.06
N ARG A 315 29.60 18.92 -73.36
CA ARG A 315 30.61 19.30 -74.34
C ARG A 315 30.74 20.82 -74.48
N ARG A 316 29.60 21.53 -74.52
CA ARG A 316 29.60 23.00 -74.59
C ARG A 316 30.20 23.63 -73.32
N GLU A 317 29.86 23.10 -72.16
CA GLU A 317 30.40 23.55 -70.87
C GLU A 317 31.88 23.23 -70.73
N ALA A 318 32.34 22.06 -71.19
CA ALA A 318 33.76 21.70 -71.22
C ALA A 318 34.56 22.63 -72.15
N LEU A 319 34.03 22.95 -73.32
CA LEU A 319 34.65 23.91 -74.24
C LEU A 319 34.68 25.31 -73.63
N ALA A 320 33.60 25.76 -72.98
CA ALA A 320 33.57 27.03 -72.27
C ALA A 320 34.56 27.08 -71.10
N ALA A 321 34.65 26.00 -70.30
CA ALA A 321 35.61 25.88 -69.21
C ALA A 321 37.05 25.86 -69.71
N SER A 322 37.33 25.20 -70.83
CA SER A 322 38.66 25.23 -71.45
C SER A 322 39.04 26.63 -71.95
N ALA A 323 38.07 27.40 -72.45
CA ALA A 323 38.28 28.79 -72.84
C ALA A 323 38.50 29.71 -71.62
N GLU A 324 37.76 29.50 -70.53
CA GLU A 324 37.97 30.20 -69.24
C GLU A 324 39.35 29.88 -68.64
N LEU A 325 39.77 28.61 -68.67
CA LEU A 325 41.11 28.21 -68.24
C LEU A 325 42.19 28.84 -69.12
N ALA A 326 42.00 28.91 -70.44
CA ALA A 326 42.92 29.59 -71.33
C ALA A 326 43.01 31.11 -71.04
N LYS A 327 41.90 31.75 -70.67
CA LYS A 327 41.90 33.16 -70.20
C LYS A 327 42.64 33.31 -68.88
N LEU A 328 42.41 32.41 -67.92
CA LEU A 328 43.11 32.43 -66.63
C LEU A 328 44.60 32.19 -66.82
N ASP A 329 44.99 31.24 -67.67
CA ASP A 329 46.40 31.00 -68.02
C ASP A 329 47.02 32.22 -68.72
N ALA A 330 46.28 32.89 -69.62
CA ALA A 330 46.73 34.13 -70.21
C ALA A 330 46.88 35.25 -69.17
N LEU A 331 45.97 35.34 -68.19
CA LEU A 331 46.06 36.26 -67.06
C LEU A 331 47.21 35.93 -66.11
N PHE A 332 47.45 34.65 -65.80
CA PHE A 332 48.57 34.24 -64.97
C PHE A 332 49.89 34.47 -65.70
N ARG A 333 49.96 34.21 -67.01
CA ARG A 333 51.13 34.56 -67.85
C ARG A 333 51.32 36.07 -67.94
N SER A 334 50.27 36.86 -68.11
CA SER A 334 50.40 38.32 -68.15
C SER A 334 50.78 38.89 -66.78
N ARG A 335 50.26 38.33 -65.69
CA ARG A 335 50.62 38.72 -64.32
C ARG A 335 52.03 38.26 -63.95
N ARG A 336 52.49 37.13 -64.49
CA ARG A 336 53.87 36.65 -64.35
C ARG A 336 54.83 37.50 -65.18
N MET A 337 54.50 37.83 -66.44
CA MET A 337 55.27 38.77 -67.27
C MET A 337 55.27 40.19 -66.68
N ALA A 338 54.17 40.61 -66.06
CA ALA A 338 54.11 41.88 -65.32
C ALA A 338 54.92 41.81 -64.02
N ALA A 339 54.95 40.67 -63.31
CA ALA A 339 55.78 40.48 -62.12
C ALA A 339 57.28 40.34 -62.47
N GLU A 340 57.62 39.72 -63.61
CA GLU A 340 58.98 39.65 -64.15
C GLU A 340 59.42 41.03 -64.69
N GLY A 341 58.55 41.78 -65.38
CA GLY A 341 58.80 43.18 -65.77
C GLY A 341 58.91 44.13 -64.57
N LEU A 342 58.19 43.88 -63.47
CA LEU A 342 58.34 44.62 -62.21
C LEU A 342 59.68 44.29 -61.51
N PHE A 343 60.25 43.12 -61.76
CA PHE A 343 61.61 42.75 -61.34
C PHE A 343 62.69 43.41 -62.22
N ASP A 344 62.44 43.58 -63.53
CA ASP A 344 63.32 44.30 -64.45
C ASP A 344 63.29 45.85 -64.27
N ASP A 345 62.20 46.39 -63.72
CA ASP A 345 62.07 47.82 -63.34
C ASP A 345 62.57 48.12 -61.91
N ALA A 346 62.91 47.10 -61.12
CA ALA A 346 63.45 47.25 -59.77
C ALA A 346 64.77 48.03 -59.64
N PRO A 347 65.71 48.08 -60.61
CA PRO A 347 66.87 48.95 -60.52
C PRO A 347 66.59 50.43 -60.89
N LYS A 348 65.37 50.80 -61.31
CA LYS A 348 65.01 52.19 -61.70
C LYS A 348 64.15 52.94 -60.68
N LEU A 349 63.73 52.28 -59.59
CA LEU A 349 62.98 52.88 -58.46
C LEU A 349 63.86 53.08 -57.20
N GLY A 350 65.18 53.26 -57.39
CA GLY A 350 66.12 53.55 -56.32
C GLY A 350 66.33 55.05 -56.03
N THR A 351 65.70 55.97 -56.75
CA THR A 351 66.01 57.41 -56.68
C THR A 351 64.82 58.35 -56.51
N THR A 352 63.65 57.87 -56.06
CA THR A 352 62.52 58.74 -55.68
C THR A 352 61.77 58.23 -54.44
N ALA A 353 62.51 57.74 -53.44
CA ALA A 353 61.99 57.58 -52.10
C ALA A 353 62.28 58.85 -51.27
N LEU A 354 61.65 59.98 -51.63
CA LEU A 354 61.61 61.20 -50.81
C LEU A 354 60.44 62.08 -51.26
N GLY A 355 59.38 62.12 -50.43
CA GLY A 355 58.36 63.17 -50.44
C GLY A 355 57.02 62.80 -51.09
N ALA A 356 56.03 62.45 -50.27
CA ALA A 356 54.66 62.98 -50.36
C ALA A 356 53.78 62.33 -49.29
N THR A 357 53.74 62.97 -48.12
CA THR A 357 52.57 63.03 -47.27
C THR A 357 51.43 63.79 -47.97
N ALA A 358 50.20 63.38 -47.66
CA ALA A 358 48.94 64.14 -47.72
C ALA A 358 48.05 64.06 -48.99
N LEU A 359 46.75 64.17 -48.68
CA LEU A 359 45.54 64.29 -49.51
C LEU A 359 44.95 62.93 -49.94
N GLY A 360 43.77 62.49 -49.53
CA GLY A 360 42.59 63.21 -49.03
C GLY A 360 41.52 63.27 -50.12
N GLY A 361 40.37 62.63 -49.88
CA GLY A 361 39.09 63.07 -50.42
C GLY A 361 38.47 62.31 -51.61
N THR A 362 37.42 61.56 -51.27
CA THR A 362 36.05 61.65 -51.85
C THR A 362 35.78 61.47 -53.35
N MET A 363 34.97 60.45 -53.66
CA MET A 363 33.74 60.52 -54.49
C MET A 363 32.79 59.39 -54.01
N LEU A 364 31.70 59.66 -53.28
CA LEU A 364 30.30 59.71 -53.75
C LEU A 364 30.09 59.09 -55.16
N GLY A 365 29.12 58.23 -55.45
CA GLY A 365 27.99 57.67 -54.73
C GLY A 365 27.07 57.00 -55.77
N ALA A 366 26.40 55.90 -55.41
CA ALA A 366 25.19 55.43 -56.08
C ALA A 366 24.33 54.67 -55.07
N THR A 367 23.26 55.34 -54.66
CA THR A 367 22.27 54.97 -53.67
C THR A 367 21.24 54.01 -54.27
N ALA A 368 20.97 52.89 -53.60
CA ALA A 368 19.70 52.18 -53.70
C ALA A 368 19.22 51.86 -52.28
N SER A 369 18.66 52.87 -51.63
CA SER A 369 17.87 52.71 -50.41
C SER A 369 16.53 52.06 -50.77
N LEU A 370 16.41 50.75 -50.59
CA LEU A 370 15.09 50.11 -50.49
C LEU A 370 14.47 50.52 -49.16
N GLN A 371 13.61 51.53 -49.21
CA GLN A 371 12.73 51.93 -48.13
C GLN A 371 11.88 50.73 -47.72
N SER A 372 12.14 50.20 -46.52
CA SER A 372 11.22 49.31 -45.83
C SER A 372 10.01 50.15 -45.37
N THR A 373 8.94 50.12 -46.14
CA THR A 373 7.63 50.58 -45.68
C THR A 373 7.11 49.59 -44.66
N VAL A 374 7.27 49.90 -43.37
CA VAL A 374 6.52 49.27 -42.29
C VAL A 374 5.08 49.78 -42.40
N GLY A 375 4.30 49.16 -43.28
CA GLY A 375 2.85 49.34 -43.37
C GLY A 375 2.19 48.69 -42.15
N SER A 376 1.45 49.50 -41.40
CA SER A 376 0.68 49.12 -40.22
C SER A 376 -0.16 47.85 -40.44
N THR A 377 0.10 46.82 -39.64
CA THR A 377 -0.50 45.47 -39.73
C THR A 377 -1.90 45.35 -39.12
N TRP A 378 -2.61 46.45 -38.89
CA TRP A 378 -3.93 46.48 -38.22
C TRP A 378 -5.10 46.75 -39.17
N ARG A 379 -4.85 46.86 -40.48
CA ARG A 379 -5.89 46.94 -41.53
C ARG A 379 -5.79 45.78 -42.52
N ARG A 380 -6.03 44.56 -42.05
CA ARG A 380 -6.51 43.46 -42.91
C ARG A 380 -7.80 42.94 -42.30
N LYS A 381 -8.89 42.95 -43.08
CA LYS A 381 -10.10 42.18 -42.70
C LYS A 381 -9.69 40.72 -42.61
N ALA A 382 -9.91 40.09 -41.46
CA ALA A 382 -9.69 38.66 -41.28
C ALA A 382 -10.64 37.91 -42.24
N GLN A 383 -10.08 37.28 -43.27
CA GLN A 383 -10.84 36.37 -44.13
C GLN A 383 -11.22 35.17 -43.26
N ARG A 384 -12.52 34.86 -43.16
CA ARG A 384 -13.02 33.71 -42.40
C ARG A 384 -12.36 32.45 -42.95
N VAL A 385 -11.66 31.71 -42.09
CA VAL A 385 -11.19 30.36 -42.41
C VAL A 385 -12.41 29.45 -42.42
N GLU A 386 -12.91 29.13 -43.61
CA GLU A 386 -13.90 28.07 -43.77
C GLU A 386 -13.20 26.73 -43.53
N ARG A 387 -13.84 25.86 -42.74
CA ARG A 387 -13.30 24.52 -42.48
C ARG A 387 -13.24 23.78 -43.82
N PRO A 388 -12.13 23.11 -44.17
CA PRO A 388 -12.12 22.24 -45.34
C PRO A 388 -13.23 21.21 -45.20
N GLU A 389 -13.91 20.88 -46.30
CA GLU A 389 -14.91 19.82 -46.31
C GLU A 389 -14.30 18.55 -45.71
N THR A 390 -15.07 17.87 -44.84
CA THR A 390 -14.60 16.63 -44.22
C THR A 390 -14.19 15.65 -45.31
N PRO A 391 -12.94 15.13 -45.31
CA PRO A 391 -12.47 14.25 -46.37
C PRO A 391 -13.39 13.03 -46.45
N ARG A 392 -14.02 12.84 -47.62
CA ARG A 392 -14.76 11.62 -47.92
C ARG A 392 -13.73 10.55 -48.25
N VAL A 393 -13.70 9.49 -47.46
CA VAL A 393 -12.87 8.31 -47.71
C VAL A 393 -13.50 7.58 -48.90
N GLU A 394 -12.79 7.48 -50.03
CA GLU A 394 -13.20 6.61 -51.12
C GLU A 394 -13.18 5.16 -50.61
N ALA A 395 -14.25 4.41 -50.87
CA ALA A 395 -14.33 3.00 -50.48
C ALA A 395 -13.24 2.22 -51.23
N ALA A 396 -12.17 1.88 -50.53
CA ALA A 396 -11.07 1.08 -51.07
C ALA A 396 -11.60 -0.30 -51.53
N ALA A 397 -10.99 -0.83 -52.59
CA ALA A 397 -11.37 -2.10 -53.19
C ALA A 397 -11.35 -3.25 -52.15
N GLU A 398 -12.31 -4.16 -52.22
CA GLU A 398 -12.56 -5.24 -51.25
C GLU A 398 -11.35 -6.17 -50.99
N SER A 399 -10.31 -6.15 -51.84
CA SER A 399 -9.08 -6.93 -51.67
C SER A 399 -8.12 -6.36 -50.61
N GLU A 400 -8.05 -5.03 -50.44
CA GLU A 400 -7.22 -4.40 -49.39
C GLU A 400 -7.83 -4.59 -48.00
N ASP A 401 -9.15 -4.71 -47.94
CA ASP A 401 -9.93 -5.02 -46.75
C ASP A 401 -9.60 -6.40 -46.17
N ALA A 402 -9.39 -7.41 -47.01
CA ALA A 402 -9.06 -8.76 -46.55
C ALA A 402 -7.67 -8.81 -45.90
N ALA A 403 -6.68 -8.15 -46.52
CA ALA A 403 -5.32 -8.04 -45.97
C ALA A 403 -5.31 -7.22 -44.66
N ALA A 404 -6.03 -6.09 -44.61
CA ALA A 404 -6.17 -5.28 -43.41
C ALA A 404 -6.87 -6.06 -42.26
N ARG A 405 -7.91 -6.84 -42.57
CA ARG A 405 -8.59 -7.71 -41.59
C ARG A 405 -7.67 -8.82 -41.08
N ALA A 406 -6.88 -9.45 -41.95
CA ALA A 406 -5.89 -10.46 -41.56
C ALA A 406 -4.80 -9.87 -40.64
N VAL A 407 -4.29 -8.68 -40.96
CA VAL A 407 -3.32 -7.96 -40.11
C VAL A 407 -3.93 -7.58 -38.77
N LEU A 408 -5.17 -7.09 -38.73
CA LEU A 408 -5.87 -6.77 -37.48
C LEU A 408 -6.09 -8.02 -36.62
N LEU A 409 -6.44 -9.15 -37.23
CA LEU A 409 -6.59 -10.44 -36.55
C LEU A 409 -5.25 -10.89 -35.95
N LEU A 410 -4.17 -10.80 -36.73
CA LEU A 410 -2.83 -11.15 -36.28
C LEU A 410 -2.36 -10.25 -35.13
N GLN A 411 -2.63 -8.95 -35.19
CA GLN A 411 -2.37 -8.03 -34.09
C GLN A 411 -3.20 -8.36 -32.83
N ARG A 412 -4.47 -8.76 -32.98
CA ARG A 412 -5.31 -9.18 -31.84
C ARG A 412 -4.78 -10.46 -31.21
N LEU A 413 -4.38 -11.44 -32.01
CA LEU A 413 -3.78 -12.69 -31.52
C LEU A 413 -2.45 -12.44 -30.80
N LEU A 414 -1.57 -11.61 -31.36
CA LEU A 414 -0.29 -11.29 -30.71
C LEU A 414 -0.49 -10.52 -29.40
N ARG A 415 -1.43 -9.57 -29.34
CA ARG A 415 -1.78 -8.88 -28.09
C ARG A 415 -2.38 -9.85 -27.06
N GLY A 416 -3.30 -10.72 -27.47
CA GLY A 416 -3.87 -11.75 -26.61
C GLY A 416 -2.83 -12.72 -26.07
N ARG A 417 -1.90 -13.17 -26.93
CA ARG A 417 -0.82 -14.08 -26.55
C ARG A 417 0.19 -13.42 -25.62
N ALA A 418 0.50 -12.14 -25.83
CA ALA A 418 1.35 -11.37 -24.92
C ALA A 418 0.73 -11.25 -23.52
N VAL A 419 -0.58 -10.97 -23.43
CA VAL A 419 -1.32 -10.92 -22.16
C VAL A 419 -1.35 -12.29 -21.48
N GLN A 420 -1.62 -13.36 -22.23
CA GLN A 420 -1.58 -14.72 -21.71
C GLN A 420 -0.19 -15.09 -21.18
N ASN A 421 0.88 -14.81 -21.93
CA ASN A 421 2.25 -15.08 -21.49
C ASN A 421 2.61 -14.28 -20.23
N ALA A 422 2.21 -13.01 -20.15
CA ALA A 422 2.38 -12.20 -18.95
C ALA A 422 1.61 -12.79 -17.75
N MET A 423 0.40 -13.29 -17.97
CA MET A 423 -0.40 -13.98 -16.95
C MET A 423 0.27 -15.29 -16.49
N PHE A 424 0.73 -16.14 -17.41
CA PHE A 424 1.41 -17.40 -17.08
C PHE A 424 2.71 -17.16 -16.33
N GLN A 425 3.51 -16.17 -16.75
CA GLN A 425 4.72 -15.77 -16.01
C GLN A 425 4.38 -15.22 -14.63
N GLY A 426 3.30 -14.44 -14.50
CA GLY A 426 2.79 -13.98 -13.21
C GLY A 426 2.38 -15.15 -12.31
N ARG A 427 1.57 -16.08 -12.83
CA ARG A 427 1.12 -17.28 -12.11
C ARG A 427 2.28 -18.19 -11.71
N ALA A 428 3.31 -18.31 -12.54
CA ALA A 428 4.52 -19.06 -12.20
C ALA A 428 5.32 -18.39 -11.07
N LYS A 429 5.49 -17.06 -11.13
CA LYS A 429 6.20 -16.28 -10.09
C LYS A 429 5.49 -16.30 -8.74
N PHE A 430 4.16 -16.33 -8.73
CA PHE A 430 3.35 -16.32 -7.52
C PHE A 430 2.81 -17.70 -7.16
N ARG A 431 3.30 -18.79 -7.76
CA ARG A 431 2.77 -20.14 -7.54
C ARG A 431 2.91 -20.57 -6.08
N GLU A 432 4.06 -20.29 -5.47
CA GLU A 432 4.35 -20.59 -4.06
C GLU A 432 3.46 -19.75 -3.14
N LEU A 433 3.36 -18.44 -3.38
CA LEU A 433 2.46 -17.56 -2.63
C LEU A 433 0.99 -17.99 -2.73
N ILE A 434 0.54 -18.42 -3.91
CA ILE A 434 -0.83 -18.92 -4.09
C ILE A 434 -1.03 -20.24 -3.31
N ALA A 435 -0.01 -21.10 -3.25
CA ALA A 435 -0.08 -22.33 -2.46
C ALA A 435 -0.12 -22.00 -0.95
N GLU A 436 0.72 -21.08 -0.49
CA GLU A 436 0.73 -20.60 0.90
C GLU A 436 -0.60 -19.98 1.31
N LEU A 437 -1.16 -19.09 0.46
CA LEU A 437 -2.46 -18.47 0.73
C LEU A 437 -3.59 -19.50 0.75
N ARG A 438 -3.55 -20.50 -0.12
CA ARG A 438 -4.56 -21.59 -0.10
C ARG A 438 -4.46 -22.45 1.15
N VAL A 439 -3.25 -22.71 1.64
CA VAL A 439 -3.05 -23.43 2.91
C VAL A 439 -3.53 -22.57 4.08
N ALA A 440 -3.26 -21.26 4.07
CA ALA A 440 -3.76 -20.34 5.08
C ALA A 440 -5.31 -20.29 5.09
N ASP A 441 -5.93 -20.16 3.93
CA ASP A 441 -7.40 -20.19 3.77
C ASP A 441 -7.98 -21.54 4.27
N GLN A 442 -7.31 -22.66 4.01
CA GLN A 442 -7.71 -23.98 4.52
C GLN A 442 -7.61 -24.03 6.05
N ILE A 443 -6.52 -23.56 6.65
CA ILE A 443 -6.36 -23.52 8.11
C ILE A 443 -7.41 -22.60 8.75
N GLU A 444 -7.72 -21.46 8.15
CA GLU A 444 -8.79 -20.57 8.63
C GLU A 444 -10.16 -21.24 8.52
N HIS A 445 -10.41 -21.95 7.42
CA HIS A 445 -11.68 -22.66 7.23
C HIS A 445 -11.84 -23.84 8.20
N ASP A 446 -10.79 -24.63 8.39
CA ASP A 446 -10.74 -25.75 9.32
C ASP A 446 -10.84 -25.27 10.77
N GLY A 447 -10.18 -24.15 11.11
CA GLY A 447 -10.30 -23.50 12.41
C GLY A 447 -11.72 -23.00 12.69
N ALA A 448 -12.36 -22.35 11.71
CA ALA A 448 -13.75 -21.92 11.82
C ALA A 448 -14.71 -23.12 11.94
N PHE A 449 -14.44 -24.21 11.23
CA PHE A 449 -15.21 -25.44 11.33
C PHE A 449 -15.07 -26.08 12.72
N GLN A 450 -13.84 -26.19 13.25
CA GLN A 450 -13.59 -26.66 14.61
C GLN A 450 -14.25 -25.77 15.67
N GLU A 451 -14.18 -24.44 15.54
CA GLU A 451 -14.87 -23.52 16.45
C GLU A 451 -16.39 -23.73 16.43
N SER A 452 -16.99 -23.92 15.24
CA SER A 452 -18.42 -24.22 15.13
C SER A 452 -18.78 -25.58 15.73
N ALA A 453 -17.98 -26.62 15.50
CA ALA A 453 -18.20 -27.95 16.07
C ALA A 453 -18.08 -27.94 17.60
N VAL A 454 -17.11 -27.21 18.16
CA VAL A 454 -16.97 -27.02 19.61
C VAL A 454 -18.15 -26.25 20.19
N ALA A 455 -18.66 -25.23 19.48
CA ALA A 455 -19.84 -24.48 19.90
C ALA A 455 -21.12 -25.34 19.88
N GLU A 456 -21.30 -26.17 18.86
CA GLU A 456 -22.42 -27.12 18.76
C GLU A 456 -22.35 -28.20 19.86
N ALA A 457 -21.17 -28.78 20.11
CA ALA A 457 -20.98 -29.75 21.19
C ALA A 457 -21.25 -29.12 22.58
N ALA A 458 -20.84 -27.86 22.79
CA ALA A 458 -21.14 -27.12 24.00
C ALA A 458 -22.64 -26.81 24.16
N ALA A 459 -23.35 -26.57 23.05
CA ALA A 459 -24.81 -26.39 23.05
C ALA A 459 -25.52 -27.70 23.39
N ALA A 460 -25.14 -28.82 22.77
CA ALA A 460 -25.69 -30.15 23.05
C ALA A 460 -25.47 -30.56 24.52
N ARG A 461 -24.28 -30.31 25.08
CA ARG A 461 -24.00 -30.53 26.51
C ARG A 461 -24.92 -29.70 27.42
N LYS A 462 -25.21 -28.44 27.08
CA LYS A 462 -26.15 -27.60 27.85
C LYS A 462 -27.57 -28.12 27.76
N GLU A 463 -27.99 -28.63 26.61
CA GLU A 463 -29.32 -29.23 26.44
C GLU A 463 -29.45 -30.53 27.23
N ALA A 464 -28.42 -31.38 27.24
CA ALA A 464 -28.39 -32.60 28.04
C ALA A 464 -28.48 -32.29 29.55
N VAL A 465 -27.74 -31.28 30.04
CA VAL A 465 -27.82 -30.85 31.45
C VAL A 465 -29.20 -30.30 31.79
N ARG A 466 -29.83 -29.53 30.89
CA ARG A 466 -31.21 -29.04 31.07
C ARG A 466 -32.21 -30.19 31.12
N PHE A 467 -32.06 -31.18 30.25
CA PHE A 467 -32.90 -32.36 30.22
C PHE A 467 -32.76 -33.16 31.53
N ALA A 468 -31.54 -33.42 31.98
CA ALA A 468 -31.27 -34.10 33.24
C ALA A 468 -31.83 -33.34 34.46
N ALA A 469 -31.75 -32.01 34.47
CA ALA A 469 -32.34 -31.19 35.53
C ALA A 469 -33.87 -31.25 35.53
N MET A 470 -34.51 -31.26 34.35
CA MET A 470 -35.96 -31.46 34.22
C MET A 470 -36.38 -32.85 34.70
N GLU A 471 -35.61 -33.89 34.36
CA GLU A 471 -35.86 -35.27 34.77
C GLU A 471 -35.72 -35.45 36.29
N ALA A 472 -34.73 -34.82 36.91
CA ALA A 472 -34.57 -34.81 38.37
C ALA A 472 -35.74 -34.10 39.08
N MET A 473 -36.23 -32.98 38.55
CA MET A 473 -37.41 -32.30 39.08
C MET A 473 -38.68 -33.12 38.89
N ALA A 474 -38.85 -33.76 37.73
CA ALA A 474 -39.97 -34.67 37.50
C ALA A 474 -39.93 -35.86 38.47
N GLY A 475 -38.76 -36.45 38.70
CA GLY A 475 -38.54 -37.52 39.67
C GLY A 475 -38.90 -37.11 41.10
N SER A 476 -38.53 -35.90 41.54
CA SER A 476 -38.89 -35.41 42.87
C SER A 476 -40.39 -35.17 43.03
N VAL A 477 -41.05 -34.63 41.99
CA VAL A 477 -42.50 -34.43 41.98
C VAL A 477 -43.24 -35.77 42.00
N ILE A 478 -42.80 -36.75 41.20
CA ILE A 478 -43.37 -38.10 41.20
C ILE A 478 -43.20 -38.74 42.58
N SER A 479 -42.01 -38.63 43.19
CA SER A 479 -41.76 -39.14 44.54
C SER A 479 -42.70 -38.49 45.57
N ALA A 480 -42.87 -37.17 45.51
CA ALA A 480 -43.76 -36.45 46.42
C ALA A 480 -45.24 -36.85 46.22
N VAL A 481 -45.67 -37.08 44.98
CA VAL A 481 -47.02 -37.56 44.68
C VAL A 481 -47.22 -39.00 45.18
N VAL A 482 -46.25 -39.89 44.98
CA VAL A 482 -46.30 -41.27 45.49
C VAL A 482 -46.36 -41.27 47.01
N GLN A 483 -45.56 -40.44 47.67
CA GLN A 483 -45.57 -40.30 49.12
C GLN A 483 -46.91 -39.74 49.63
N ALA A 484 -47.47 -38.73 48.97
CA ALA A 484 -48.80 -38.20 49.31
C ALA A 484 -49.94 -39.20 49.09
N LEU A 485 -49.82 -40.10 48.11
CA LEU A 485 -50.78 -41.19 47.89
C LEU A 485 -50.64 -42.31 48.92
N GLN A 486 -49.43 -42.56 49.45
CA GLN A 486 -49.20 -43.50 50.54
C GLN A 486 -49.71 -42.98 51.90
N GLU A 487 -49.75 -41.66 52.09
CA GLU A 487 -50.20 -41.02 53.32
C GLU A 487 -51.73 -40.82 53.40
N GLN A 488 -52.51 -41.21 52.39
CA GLN A 488 -53.98 -41.20 52.48
C GLN A 488 -54.51 -42.49 53.15
N PRO A 489 -55.15 -42.40 54.32
CA PRO A 489 -55.84 -43.54 54.92
C PRO A 489 -57.18 -43.81 54.21
N LEU A 490 -57.49 -45.10 54.00
CA LEU A 490 -58.77 -45.61 53.48
C LEU A 490 -59.97 -45.24 54.36
#